data_AF-A0A819MAC7-F1
#
_entry.id   AF-A0A819MAC7-F1
#
_cell.length_a   1.000
_cell.length_b   1.000
_cell.length_c   1.000
_cell.angle_alpha   90.00
_cell.angle_beta   90.00
_cell.angle_gamma   90.00
#
_symmetry.space_group_name_H-M   'P 1'
#
loop_
_entity.id
_entity.type
_entity.pdbx_description
1 polymer ?
#
loop_
_entity_poly.entity_id
_entity_poly.type
_entity_poly.pdbx_seq_one_letter_code
_entity_poly.pdbx_strand_id
1 'polypeptide(L)'
;MNINKYLVILFLCFVTFKSVHVLSRSEINKSQYNQINANPILIEITWTAYDYDLHTIPSLQLVTNPLVSRQFSPITVAELDPPSGLFQCSNVGENYSIHLSCEQGDGVISKIDFASFGTAIGACGQMKQGTCNAANTSDIIQRACIGQQKCSVIASTDLFGDPCVGIPKRLLVQIECNPSQNNTYWDFTHMDPMLEDFLEATDGHSRIISFSTQPTWLFQQDTPHIYPDNATYVDWGYSVGTKFVDDTMHALGDYYGRLFAWYTRGGFIDEYGLKHNSGYEYDWDYTEIFNEVEAEHQMTVEYYTRAYDAVIQGIRRHTNNYDMKYVGMALEYHNEFDWYRYFLNHSNHAPDIPLDMISYHFYAIGSSRIDPQSWESFFSQLDTFTFEVEEIEEIRKILSPETRTTIDELGVILPDDNNPNAPLFPLVYWNAAAALYAYTWGKISRYDINVVGHSQLVGYPQLPDLQLQPQYPSVALLNWTTVDINNDQAVTTRTSDIDNQNIFSQAFMSKNNNRRWVLIINKRYTNVDVFLPGCTGGRMQIINEASGFGPATEVTLTLSRITLSPFAVAIVHMPAAENKL
;
A
#
# COMPACT_ATOMS: atom_id res chain seq x y z
N MET A 1 -23.10 30.40 -13.65
CA MET A 1 -24.05 29.73 -14.55
C MET A 1 -23.87 28.23 -14.33
N ASN A 2 -24.76 27.64 -13.53
CA ASN A 2 -24.70 26.26 -13.07
C ASN A 2 -24.98 25.28 -14.21
N ILE A 3 -24.01 24.43 -14.54
CA ILE A 3 -24.23 23.16 -15.24
C ILE A 3 -23.41 22.08 -14.52
N ASN A 4 -24.09 21.00 -14.17
CA ASN A 4 -23.74 19.89 -13.27
C ASN A 4 -22.33 19.29 -13.42
N LYS A 5 -21.53 19.33 -12.34
CA LYS A 5 -20.35 18.47 -12.13
C LYS A 5 -20.71 17.01 -11.78
N TYR A 6 -21.97 16.74 -11.40
CA TYR A 6 -22.49 15.40 -11.13
C TYR A 6 -22.66 14.50 -12.38
N LEU A 7 -22.36 15.00 -13.59
CA LEU A 7 -22.46 14.19 -14.81
C LEU A 7 -21.17 13.44 -15.17
N VAL A 8 -20.01 13.82 -14.63
CA VAL A 8 -18.72 13.21 -15.02
C VAL A 8 -18.42 11.93 -14.21
N ILE A 9 -18.86 11.88 -12.95
CA ILE A 9 -18.75 10.65 -12.11
C ILE A 9 -19.79 9.60 -12.53
N LEU A 10 -20.95 10.01 -13.06
CA LEU A 10 -21.94 9.07 -13.60
C LEU A 10 -21.61 8.56 -15.01
N PHE A 11 -20.72 9.22 -15.76
CA PHE A 11 -20.39 8.83 -17.14
C PHE A 11 -19.38 7.67 -17.24
N LEU A 12 -18.65 7.37 -16.16
CA LEU A 12 -17.83 6.16 -16.06
C LEU A 12 -18.64 4.90 -15.67
N CYS A 13 -19.90 5.05 -15.24
CA CYS A 13 -20.78 3.93 -14.88
C CYS A 13 -21.87 3.59 -15.92
N PHE A 14 -22.03 4.34 -17.03
CA PHE A 14 -23.13 4.07 -17.99
C PHE A 14 -22.80 4.08 -19.49
N VAL A 15 -21.54 4.27 -19.90
CA VAL A 15 -21.12 4.09 -21.30
C VAL A 15 -19.94 3.12 -21.33
N THR A 16 -20.18 1.82 -21.11
CA THR A 16 -20.11 0.80 -22.18
C THR A 16 -21.10 -0.37 -21.95
N PHE A 17 -22.34 -0.11 -21.51
CA PHE A 17 -23.43 -1.09 -21.66
C PHE A 17 -24.07 -0.98 -23.06
N LYS A 18 -23.31 -1.35 -24.10
CA LYS A 18 -23.83 -1.78 -25.39
C LYS A 18 -22.73 -2.48 -26.16
N SER A 19 -22.88 -3.81 -26.28
CA SER A 19 -22.12 -4.69 -27.16
C SER A 19 -20.73 -5.15 -26.67
N VAL A 20 -20.67 -5.82 -25.51
CA VAL A 20 -19.71 -6.92 -25.33
C VAL A 20 -20.44 -8.22 -25.68
N HIS A 21 -20.68 -8.39 -26.98
CA HIS A 21 -20.84 -9.71 -27.57
C HIS A 21 -19.48 -10.08 -28.14
N VAL A 22 -18.95 -11.21 -27.66
CA VAL A 22 -17.76 -11.90 -28.17
C VAL A 22 -16.42 -11.35 -27.67
N LEU A 23 -16.04 -11.73 -26.45
CA LEU A 23 -14.80 -12.49 -26.32
C LEU A 23 -15.21 -13.96 -26.21
N SER A 24 -14.83 -14.71 -27.23
CA SER A 24 -15.20 -16.10 -27.45
C SER A 24 -14.87 -16.94 -26.23
N ARG A 25 -15.86 -17.75 -25.82
CA ARG A 25 -15.68 -19.03 -25.15
C ARG A 25 -14.36 -19.66 -25.62
N SER A 26 -13.34 -19.66 -24.77
CA SER A 26 -12.39 -20.74 -24.83
C SER A 26 -13.21 -22.01 -24.58
N GLU A 27 -13.11 -22.98 -25.48
CA GLU A 27 -13.52 -24.35 -25.22
C GLU A 27 -12.57 -24.90 -24.14
N ILE A 28 -12.71 -24.42 -22.91
CA ILE A 28 -12.18 -25.09 -21.75
C ILE A 28 -12.94 -26.41 -21.69
N ASN A 29 -12.20 -27.52 -21.77
CA ASN A 29 -12.68 -28.89 -21.68
C ASN A 29 -13.73 -29.04 -20.55
N LYS A 30 -15.01 -28.95 -20.91
CA LYS A 30 -16.15 -29.19 -19.99
C LYS A 30 -16.19 -30.61 -19.43
N SER A 31 -15.31 -31.50 -19.89
CA SER A 31 -15.25 -32.89 -19.45
C SER A 31 -14.49 -33.09 -18.12
N GLN A 32 -13.71 -32.12 -17.63
CA GLN A 32 -12.96 -32.27 -16.37
C GLN A 32 -13.71 -31.75 -15.13
N TYR A 33 -14.75 -30.93 -15.31
CA TYR A 33 -15.48 -30.29 -14.20
C TYR A 33 -16.72 -31.07 -13.71
N ASN A 34 -17.03 -32.23 -14.28
CA ASN A 34 -18.26 -32.97 -13.98
C ASN A 34 -18.06 -34.22 -13.10
N GLN A 35 -16.93 -34.34 -12.38
CA GLN A 35 -16.80 -35.39 -11.37
C GLN A 35 -17.52 -34.97 -10.09
N ILE A 36 -18.81 -35.31 -10.02
CA ILE A 36 -19.61 -35.27 -8.80
C ILE A 36 -18.99 -36.28 -7.83
N ASN A 37 -18.45 -35.83 -6.69
CA ASN A 37 -17.85 -36.72 -5.71
C ASN A 37 -18.95 -37.65 -5.15
N ALA A 38 -18.69 -38.96 -5.13
CA ALA A 38 -19.67 -39.95 -4.67
C ALA A 38 -20.11 -39.69 -3.22
N ASN A 39 -19.22 -39.15 -2.39
CA ASN A 39 -19.47 -38.73 -1.02
C ASN A 39 -19.12 -37.24 -0.87
N PRO A 40 -20.11 -36.34 -0.70
CA PRO A 40 -19.83 -34.93 -0.42
C PRO A 40 -19.19 -34.76 0.96
N ILE A 41 -18.39 -33.71 1.13
CA ILE A 41 -17.81 -33.35 2.44
C ILE A 41 -18.94 -32.87 3.35
N LEU A 42 -19.12 -33.53 4.50
CA LEU A 42 -20.12 -33.15 5.50
C LEU A 42 -19.60 -31.95 6.32
N ILE A 43 -20.43 -30.92 6.49
CA ILE A 43 -20.20 -29.81 7.42
C ILE A 43 -21.19 -29.95 8.58
N GLU A 44 -20.68 -30.19 9.79
CA GLU A 44 -21.47 -30.30 11.03
C GLU A 44 -21.33 -29.03 11.86
N ILE A 45 -22.46 -28.45 12.30
CA ILE A 45 -22.48 -27.19 13.06
C ILE A 45 -23.20 -27.38 14.38
N THR A 46 -22.56 -26.94 15.47
CA THR A 46 -23.18 -26.90 16.79
C THR A 46 -23.52 -25.45 17.16
N TRP A 47 -24.72 -24.99 16.80
CA TRP A 47 -25.16 -23.59 16.94
C TRP A 47 -25.19 -23.03 18.38
N THR A 48 -25.05 -23.88 19.39
CA THR A 48 -25.02 -23.48 20.81
C THR A 48 -23.61 -23.51 21.41
N ALA A 49 -22.62 -24.08 20.71
CA ALA A 49 -21.26 -24.18 21.19
C ALA A 49 -20.45 -22.97 20.71
N TYR A 50 -20.02 -22.16 21.67
CA TYR A 50 -19.14 -21.01 21.43
C TYR A 50 -17.73 -21.50 21.06
N ASP A 51 -17.14 -20.90 20.03
CA ASP A 51 -15.78 -21.18 19.56
C ASP A 51 -14.86 -20.01 19.93
N TYR A 52 -15.07 -18.85 19.30
CA TYR A 52 -14.34 -17.60 19.55
C TYR A 52 -15.16 -16.37 19.17
N ASP A 53 -14.79 -15.23 19.72
CA ASP A 53 -15.32 -13.92 19.38
C ASP A 53 -14.63 -13.39 18.11
N LEU A 54 -15.37 -12.66 17.28
CA LEU A 54 -14.79 -11.97 16.13
C LEU A 54 -14.16 -10.65 16.59
N HIS A 55 -12.84 -10.57 16.48
CA HIS A 55 -12.06 -9.36 16.81
C HIS A 55 -11.55 -8.62 15.56
N THR A 56 -11.57 -9.31 14.40
CA THR A 56 -10.91 -8.87 13.18
C THR A 56 -11.86 -8.19 12.21
N ILE A 57 -11.57 -6.92 11.94
CA ILE A 57 -12.27 -6.14 10.93
C ILE A 57 -11.49 -6.31 9.60
N PRO A 58 -12.07 -6.96 8.57
CA PRO A 58 -11.50 -6.92 7.24
C PRO A 58 -11.61 -5.48 6.75
N SER A 59 -10.49 -4.92 6.36
CA SER A 59 -10.39 -3.56 5.87
C SER A 59 -9.78 -3.59 4.48
N LEU A 60 -10.18 -2.62 3.67
CA LEU A 60 -9.43 -2.30 2.47
C LEU A 60 -8.37 -1.29 2.89
N GLN A 61 -7.17 -1.79 3.17
CA GLN A 61 -6.05 -0.89 3.39
C GLN A 61 -5.59 -0.38 2.04
N LEU A 62 -5.86 0.90 1.82
CA LEU A 62 -5.13 1.68 0.86
C LEU A 62 -3.85 2.10 1.57
N VAL A 63 -2.78 1.37 1.31
CA VAL A 63 -1.44 1.91 1.54
C VAL A 63 -1.33 3.05 0.54
N THR A 64 -1.72 4.26 0.97
CA THR A 64 -1.37 5.48 0.27
C THR A 64 0.10 5.75 0.51
N ASN A 65 0.95 4.80 0.14
CA ASN A 65 2.26 5.21 -0.27
C ASN A 65 1.97 6.07 -1.52
N PRO A 66 2.26 7.38 -1.54
CA PRO A 66 2.33 8.13 -2.79
C PRO A 66 3.25 7.49 -3.83
N LEU A 67 3.88 6.35 -3.51
CA LEU A 67 4.69 5.52 -4.37
C LEU A 67 4.13 4.12 -4.67
N VAL A 68 3.00 3.65 -4.14
CA VAL A 68 2.54 2.26 -4.45
C VAL A 68 1.44 2.22 -5.53
N SER A 69 0.65 3.27 -5.67
CA SER A 69 -0.28 3.40 -6.81
C SER A 69 0.36 4.02 -8.07
N ARG A 70 1.61 4.47 -7.95
CA ARG A 70 2.55 4.89 -8.99
C ARG A 70 3.84 5.18 -8.24
N GLN A 71 4.87 4.35 -8.40
CA GLN A 71 6.22 4.66 -7.90
C GLN A 71 6.70 5.88 -8.68
N PHE A 72 6.38 7.06 -8.18
CA PHE A 72 6.71 8.30 -8.85
C PHE A 72 8.14 8.73 -8.48
N SER A 73 8.80 9.37 -9.44
CA SER A 73 10.05 10.12 -9.28
C SER A 73 9.88 11.29 -8.30
N PRO A 74 11.00 11.85 -7.78
CA PRO A 74 11.27 12.67 -6.60
C PRO A 74 10.14 13.49 -6.00
N ILE A 75 9.27 14.04 -6.85
CA ILE A 75 8.24 15.06 -6.56
C ILE A 75 7.10 14.51 -5.66
N THR A 76 7.25 13.30 -5.11
CA THR A 76 6.25 12.59 -4.29
C THR A 76 6.63 12.36 -2.83
N VAL A 77 7.79 12.83 -2.36
CA VAL A 77 8.15 12.81 -0.92
C VAL A 77 8.18 14.21 -0.31
N ALA A 78 7.51 15.17 -0.93
CA ALA A 78 7.39 16.54 -0.47
C ALA A 78 8.68 17.34 -0.23
N GLU A 79 9.88 16.75 -0.16
CA GLU A 79 11.17 17.45 0.01
C GLU A 79 12.28 16.78 -0.84
N LEU A 80 12.54 17.38 -2.02
CA LEU A 80 13.36 16.80 -3.10
C LEU A 80 14.86 16.79 -2.85
N ASP A 81 15.31 17.67 -1.99
CA ASP A 81 16.71 17.92 -1.71
C ASP A 81 16.81 18.19 -0.20
N PRO A 82 17.98 17.95 0.41
CA PRO A 82 18.17 18.39 1.79
C PRO A 82 17.86 19.89 1.87
N PRO A 83 17.36 20.39 3.02
CA PRO A 83 17.29 21.81 3.34
C PRO A 83 18.44 22.60 2.75
N SER A 84 18.22 23.22 1.59
CA SER A 84 19.31 23.87 0.87
C SER A 84 19.57 25.17 1.62
N GLY A 85 20.72 25.25 2.30
CA GLY A 85 21.08 26.41 3.12
C GLY A 85 21.24 27.68 2.29
N LEU A 86 22.41 28.31 2.33
CA LEU A 86 22.65 29.54 1.56
C LEU A 86 22.61 29.36 0.02
N PHE A 87 22.69 28.11 -0.47
CA PHE A 87 22.78 27.79 -1.88
C PHE A 87 21.46 27.25 -2.40
N GLN A 88 21.03 27.73 -3.56
CA GLN A 88 19.93 27.11 -4.30
C GLN A 88 20.50 26.30 -5.46
N CYS A 89 19.97 25.09 -5.65
CA CYS A 89 20.43 24.17 -6.67
C CYS A 89 19.30 23.67 -7.57
N SER A 90 19.67 23.13 -8.73
CA SER A 90 18.78 22.36 -9.59
C SER A 90 19.57 21.28 -10.33
N ASN A 91 18.98 20.10 -10.50
CA ASN A 91 19.60 18.93 -11.14
C ASN A 91 18.58 18.22 -12.01
N VAL A 92 18.64 18.42 -13.32
CA VAL A 92 17.69 17.82 -14.26
C VAL A 92 18.39 17.08 -15.40
N GLY A 93 17.80 15.99 -15.87
CA GLY A 93 18.26 15.26 -17.04
C GLY A 93 18.00 15.98 -18.36
N GLU A 94 18.55 15.44 -19.44
CA GLU A 94 18.29 15.92 -20.79
C GLU A 94 16.79 16.02 -21.11
N ASN A 95 16.41 17.12 -21.77
CA ASN A 95 15.06 17.52 -22.16
C ASN A 95 14.15 18.01 -21.01
N TYR A 96 14.66 18.12 -19.79
CA TYR A 96 13.98 18.77 -18.68
C TYR A 96 14.50 20.19 -18.45
N SER A 97 13.74 21.02 -17.74
CA SER A 97 14.14 22.40 -17.45
C SER A 97 14.49 22.55 -15.98
N ILE A 98 15.61 23.24 -15.70
CA ILE A 98 15.88 23.70 -14.35
C ILE A 98 14.92 24.85 -14.00
N HIS A 99 14.62 24.97 -12.72
CA HIS A 99 13.86 26.08 -12.15
C HIS A 99 14.59 26.59 -10.91
N LEU A 100 15.03 27.85 -10.96
CA LEU A 100 15.74 28.54 -9.88
C LEU A 100 14.94 29.78 -9.46
N SER A 101 14.91 30.11 -8.17
CA SER A 101 14.13 31.21 -7.61
C SER A 101 14.82 31.84 -6.39
N CYS A 102 15.17 33.12 -6.53
CA CYS A 102 15.63 34.01 -5.47
C CYS A 102 14.58 35.08 -5.13
N GLU A 103 13.28 34.78 -5.29
CA GLU A 103 12.23 35.81 -5.20
C GLU A 103 11.99 36.34 -3.77
N GLN A 104 12.51 35.69 -2.72
CA GLN A 104 12.28 36.13 -1.35
C GLN A 104 12.96 37.48 -1.06
N GLY A 105 12.26 38.37 -0.37
CA GLY A 105 12.80 39.69 -0.01
C GLY A 105 13.22 40.53 -1.22
N ASP A 106 12.52 40.38 -2.35
CA ASP A 106 12.83 41.02 -3.64
C ASP A 106 14.23 40.70 -4.19
N GLY A 107 14.79 39.55 -3.78
CA GLY A 107 16.12 39.13 -4.17
C GLY A 107 16.26 38.77 -5.65
N VAL A 108 17.51 38.68 -6.07
CA VAL A 108 17.89 38.23 -7.43
C VAL A 108 19.03 37.23 -7.36
N ILE A 109 19.14 36.41 -8.40
CA ILE A 109 20.28 35.54 -8.60
C ILE A 109 21.51 36.42 -8.81
N SER A 110 22.45 36.37 -7.88
CA SER A 110 23.61 37.25 -7.86
C SER A 110 24.86 36.59 -8.42
N LYS A 111 24.95 35.26 -8.30
CA LYS A 111 26.12 34.48 -8.68
C LYS A 111 25.73 33.06 -9.06
N ILE A 112 26.48 32.48 -10.00
CA ILE A 112 26.44 31.06 -10.34
C ILE A 112 27.72 30.44 -9.78
N ASP A 113 27.61 29.58 -8.77
CA ASP A 113 28.76 28.91 -8.15
C ASP A 113 29.23 27.71 -8.96
N PHE A 114 28.27 27.00 -9.54
CA PHE A 114 28.51 25.80 -10.31
C PHE A 114 27.49 25.71 -11.43
N ALA A 115 27.93 25.31 -12.62
CA ALA A 115 27.05 24.97 -13.73
C ALA A 115 27.76 23.97 -14.65
N SER A 116 27.16 22.79 -14.82
CA SER A 116 27.69 21.72 -15.68
C SER A 116 26.55 21.03 -16.41
N PHE A 117 26.66 20.93 -17.74
CA PHE A 117 25.84 20.06 -18.57
C PHE A 117 26.70 18.88 -19.04
N GLY A 118 26.48 17.71 -18.47
CA GLY A 118 27.39 16.58 -18.63
C GLY A 118 27.13 15.46 -17.61
N THR A 119 28.22 14.88 -17.08
CA THR A 119 28.17 13.79 -16.10
C THR A 119 28.56 14.24 -14.69
N ALA A 120 28.21 15.48 -14.33
CA ALA A 120 28.46 16.02 -13.00
C ALA A 120 27.73 15.22 -11.91
N ILE A 121 28.31 15.20 -10.71
CA ILE A 121 27.84 14.44 -9.55
C ILE A 121 27.87 15.29 -8.29
N GLY A 122 27.23 14.81 -7.22
CA GLY A 122 27.25 15.43 -5.90
C GLY A 122 25.97 16.18 -5.55
N ALA A 123 25.79 16.41 -4.25
CA ALA A 123 24.62 17.10 -3.72
C ALA A 123 24.79 18.62 -3.80
N CYS A 124 23.70 19.37 -3.57
CA CYS A 124 23.76 20.82 -3.43
C CYS A 124 24.82 21.24 -2.40
N GLY A 125 25.69 22.20 -2.75
CA GLY A 125 26.83 22.61 -1.94
C GLY A 125 28.10 21.73 -2.08
N GLN A 126 27.99 20.55 -2.70
CA GLN A 126 29.12 19.62 -2.91
C GLN A 126 29.25 19.13 -4.36
N MET A 127 28.65 19.86 -5.31
CA MET A 127 28.66 19.49 -6.73
C MET A 127 30.08 19.48 -7.29
N LYS A 128 30.38 18.46 -8.10
CA LYS A 128 31.66 18.27 -8.77
C LYS A 128 31.44 17.99 -10.25
N GLN A 129 32.29 18.59 -11.08
CA GLN A 129 32.29 18.33 -12.51
C GLN A 129 32.65 16.86 -12.77
N GLY A 130 31.93 16.23 -13.69
CA GLY A 130 32.20 14.87 -14.15
C GLY A 130 33.29 14.79 -15.20
N THR A 131 33.47 13.58 -15.73
CA THR A 131 34.38 13.31 -16.86
C THR A 131 33.92 13.93 -18.18
N CYS A 132 32.63 14.26 -18.29
CA CYS A 132 32.02 14.94 -19.43
C CYS A 132 31.37 16.26 -18.95
N ASN A 133 31.64 17.35 -19.68
CA ASN A 133 31.05 18.67 -19.42
C ASN A 133 31.09 19.54 -20.68
N ALA A 134 30.00 20.24 -20.98
CA ALA A 134 29.96 21.28 -22.02
C ALA A 134 30.65 22.57 -21.53
N ALA A 135 31.71 22.99 -22.21
CA ALA A 135 32.57 24.09 -21.79
C ALA A 135 31.86 25.46 -21.70
N ASN A 136 30.77 25.67 -22.44
CA ASN A 136 29.98 26.89 -22.47
C ASN A 136 28.85 26.93 -21.42
N THR A 137 28.67 25.88 -20.61
CA THR A 137 27.52 25.77 -19.69
C THR A 137 27.45 26.97 -18.75
N SER A 138 28.55 27.31 -18.09
CA SER A 138 28.58 28.42 -17.13
C SER A 138 28.22 29.75 -17.78
N ASP A 139 28.74 30.06 -18.97
CA ASP A 139 28.45 31.32 -19.68
C ASP A 139 26.98 31.44 -20.08
N ILE A 140 26.36 30.33 -20.50
CA ILE A 140 24.94 30.28 -20.86
C ILE A 140 24.08 30.54 -19.63
N ILE A 141 24.34 29.83 -18.53
CA ILE A 141 23.56 29.96 -17.29
C ILE A 141 23.73 31.34 -16.68
N GLN A 142 24.96 31.88 -16.63
CA GLN A 142 25.19 33.24 -16.13
C GLN A 142 24.39 34.28 -16.91
N ARG A 143 24.41 34.22 -18.24
CA ARG A 143 23.68 35.16 -19.10
C ARG A 143 22.17 35.04 -18.94
N ALA A 144 21.66 33.83 -18.73
CA ALA A 144 20.24 33.58 -18.58
C ALA A 144 19.70 33.99 -17.19
N CYS A 145 20.47 33.73 -16.13
CA CYS A 145 19.95 33.75 -14.77
C CYS A 145 20.38 34.96 -13.93
N ILE A 146 21.59 35.51 -14.10
CA ILE A 146 22.08 36.60 -13.23
C ILE A 146 21.18 37.84 -13.35
N GLY A 147 20.80 38.40 -12.20
CA GLY A 147 19.93 39.57 -12.07
C GLY A 147 18.44 39.26 -12.19
N GLN A 148 18.06 38.00 -12.44
CA GLN A 148 16.66 37.58 -12.45
C GLN A 148 16.22 37.11 -11.07
N GLN A 149 14.93 37.29 -10.75
CA GLN A 149 14.34 36.70 -9.55
C GLN A 149 14.06 35.20 -9.75
N LYS A 150 13.64 34.82 -10.97
CA LYS A 150 13.40 33.43 -11.38
C LYS A 150 14.15 33.15 -12.67
N CYS A 151 14.73 31.95 -12.78
CA CYS A 151 15.39 31.50 -13.99
C CYS A 151 14.90 30.11 -14.37
N SER A 152 14.64 29.89 -15.65
CA SER A 152 14.38 28.56 -16.20
C SER A 152 15.16 28.35 -17.48
N VAL A 153 15.84 27.21 -17.56
CA VAL A 153 16.70 26.83 -18.69
C VAL A 153 16.50 25.36 -19.00
N ILE A 154 16.26 25.05 -20.27
CA ILE A 154 16.14 23.66 -20.74
C ILE A 154 17.52 23.01 -20.86
N ALA A 155 17.66 21.79 -20.34
CA ALA A 155 18.85 20.96 -20.49
C ALA A 155 18.83 20.26 -21.86
N SER A 156 19.41 20.88 -22.89
CA SER A 156 19.42 20.30 -24.24
C SER A 156 20.78 20.41 -24.93
N THR A 157 21.07 19.41 -25.77
CA THR A 157 22.25 19.42 -26.64
C THR A 157 22.18 20.51 -27.71
N ASP A 158 20.98 20.98 -28.07
CA ASP A 158 20.81 22.14 -28.94
C ASP A 158 21.34 23.44 -28.31
N LEU A 159 21.15 23.60 -26.99
CA LEU A 159 21.58 24.80 -26.27
C LEU A 159 23.05 24.73 -25.85
N PHE A 160 23.48 23.61 -25.28
CA PHE A 160 24.81 23.46 -24.70
C PHE A 160 25.81 22.77 -25.63
N GLY A 161 25.37 22.15 -26.71
CA GLY A 161 26.15 21.18 -27.49
C GLY A 161 26.09 19.78 -26.86
N ASP A 162 26.64 18.78 -27.57
CA ASP A 162 26.77 17.41 -27.05
C ASP A 162 28.23 17.12 -26.65
N PRO A 163 28.59 17.29 -25.36
CA PRO A 163 29.95 17.06 -24.88
C PRO A 163 30.36 15.57 -24.83
N CYS A 164 29.41 14.63 -24.88
CA CYS A 164 29.68 13.20 -24.85
C CYS A 164 28.54 12.39 -25.48
N VAL A 165 28.64 12.19 -26.80
CA VAL A 165 27.64 11.47 -27.60
C VAL A 165 27.36 10.08 -27.05
N GLY A 166 26.08 9.77 -26.86
CA GLY A 166 25.60 8.47 -26.38
C GLY A 166 25.69 8.27 -24.86
N ILE A 167 26.23 9.24 -24.11
CA ILE A 167 26.22 9.24 -22.65
C ILE A 167 25.08 10.15 -22.16
N PRO A 168 24.19 9.69 -21.27
CA PRO A 168 23.17 10.55 -20.67
C PRO A 168 23.79 11.73 -19.93
N LYS A 169 23.25 12.93 -20.15
CA LYS A 169 23.72 14.18 -19.57
C LYS A 169 22.69 14.74 -18.60
N ARG A 170 23.17 15.49 -17.61
CA ARG A 170 22.34 16.27 -16.67
C ARG A 170 22.86 17.69 -16.59
N LEU A 171 21.95 18.64 -16.41
CA LEU A 171 22.25 20.03 -16.10
C LEU A 171 22.18 20.22 -14.58
N LEU A 172 23.34 20.42 -13.96
CA LEU A 172 23.47 20.74 -12.53
C LEU A 172 23.86 22.20 -12.40
N VAL A 173 23.11 22.96 -11.61
CA VAL A 173 23.37 24.39 -11.35
C VAL A 173 23.27 24.67 -9.86
N GLN A 174 24.20 25.47 -9.34
CA GLN A 174 24.19 26.03 -7.99
C GLN A 174 24.35 27.55 -8.07
N ILE A 175 23.56 28.28 -7.27
CA ILE A 175 23.52 29.74 -7.28
C ILE A 175 23.53 30.34 -5.87
N GLU A 176 23.89 31.62 -5.79
CA GLU A 176 23.70 32.48 -4.60
C GLU A 176 22.72 33.62 -4.90
N CYS A 177 21.80 33.87 -3.98
CA CYS A 177 20.86 34.99 -4.03
C CYS A 177 21.44 36.25 -3.36
N ASN A 178 21.01 37.44 -3.81
CA ASN A 178 21.23 38.70 -3.09
C ASN A 178 19.88 39.44 -2.89
N PRO A 179 19.44 39.68 -1.64
CA PRO A 179 20.07 39.22 -0.39
C PRO A 179 20.12 37.69 -0.32
N SER A 180 21.04 37.15 0.48
CA SER A 180 21.15 35.71 0.70
C SER A 180 19.84 35.16 1.26
N GLN A 181 19.42 34.01 0.73
CA GLN A 181 18.18 33.33 1.11
C GLN A 181 18.52 31.92 1.56
N ASN A 182 17.82 31.46 2.60
CA ASN A 182 17.79 30.04 2.94
C ASN A 182 16.51 29.48 2.34
N ASN A 183 16.62 28.37 1.62
CA ASN A 183 15.49 27.82 0.87
C ASN A 183 15.27 26.36 1.24
N THR A 184 14.08 26.05 1.73
CA THR A 184 13.57 24.68 1.72
C THR A 184 12.83 24.42 0.43
N TYR A 185 12.91 23.20 -0.09
CA TYR A 185 12.13 22.82 -1.26
C TYR A 185 11.00 21.91 -0.81
N TRP A 186 9.77 22.45 -0.72
CA TRP A 186 8.58 21.65 -0.48
C TRP A 186 7.66 21.64 -1.70
N ASP A 187 7.36 20.45 -2.24
CA ASP A 187 6.47 20.29 -3.39
C ASP A 187 5.49 19.14 -3.20
N PHE A 188 4.21 19.50 -3.05
CA PHE A 188 3.10 18.57 -2.83
C PHE A 188 2.25 18.37 -4.09
N THR A 189 2.64 18.94 -5.24
CA THR A 189 1.82 19.00 -6.48
C THR A 189 1.33 17.63 -6.95
N HIS A 190 2.08 16.56 -6.67
CA HIS A 190 1.70 15.19 -7.06
C HIS A 190 1.08 14.37 -5.93
N MET A 191 1.40 14.69 -4.66
CA MET A 191 0.84 13.99 -3.51
C MET A 191 -0.59 14.43 -3.21
N ASP A 192 -0.83 15.75 -3.25
CA ASP A 192 -2.10 16.33 -2.81
C ASP A 192 -3.31 15.76 -3.55
N PRO A 193 -3.37 15.74 -4.90
CA PRO A 193 -4.55 15.24 -5.60
C PRO A 193 -4.84 13.76 -5.29
N MET A 194 -3.79 12.94 -5.15
CA MET A 194 -3.95 11.53 -4.86
C MET A 194 -4.49 11.31 -3.43
N LEU A 195 -3.97 12.06 -2.47
CA LEU A 195 -4.42 11.94 -1.08
C LEU A 195 -5.84 12.52 -0.92
N GLU A 196 -6.17 13.62 -1.58
CA GLU A 196 -7.52 14.19 -1.63
C GLU A 196 -8.54 13.17 -2.16
N ASP A 197 -8.28 12.58 -3.33
CA ASP A 197 -9.14 11.57 -3.94
C ASP A 197 -9.35 10.38 -3.00
N PHE A 198 -8.28 9.92 -2.33
CA PHE A 198 -8.34 8.84 -1.36
C PHE A 198 -9.20 9.20 -0.13
N LEU A 199 -8.98 10.38 0.46
CA LEU A 199 -9.69 10.81 1.65
C LEU A 199 -11.17 11.04 1.36
N GLU A 200 -11.53 11.60 0.20
CA GLU A 200 -12.91 11.73 -0.26
C GLU A 200 -13.57 10.36 -0.47
N ALA A 201 -12.87 9.43 -1.13
CA ALA A 201 -13.38 8.08 -1.39
C ALA A 201 -13.59 7.24 -0.12
N THR A 202 -12.88 7.57 0.97
CA THR A 202 -12.94 6.86 2.25
C THR A 202 -13.66 7.66 3.34
N ASP A 203 -14.43 8.69 2.99
CA ASP A 203 -15.17 9.49 3.97
C ASP A 203 -16.08 8.61 4.84
N GLY A 204 -16.12 8.93 6.14
CA GLY A 204 -16.84 8.15 7.16
C GLY A 204 -16.19 6.83 7.58
N HIS A 205 -14.99 6.50 7.10
CA HIS A 205 -14.25 5.29 7.49
C HIS A 205 -12.96 5.65 8.25
N SER A 206 -12.53 4.74 9.13
CA SER A 206 -11.22 4.87 9.77
C SER A 206 -10.10 4.56 8.78
N ARG A 207 -8.97 5.29 8.87
CA ARG A 207 -7.83 5.14 7.95
C ARG A 207 -6.52 4.96 8.71
N ILE A 208 -5.64 4.12 8.14
CA ILE A 208 -4.22 4.06 8.48
C ILE A 208 -3.46 4.75 7.35
N ILE A 209 -2.83 5.89 7.61
CA ILE A 209 -2.05 6.65 6.62
C ILE A 209 -0.56 6.34 6.79
N SER A 210 0.10 5.94 5.72
CA SER A 210 1.54 5.66 5.71
C SER A 210 2.25 6.50 4.67
N PHE A 211 3.25 7.28 5.10
CA PHE A 211 4.27 7.84 4.21
C PHE A 211 5.52 7.01 4.42
N SER A 212 5.63 5.89 3.71
CA SER A 212 6.57 4.84 4.07
C SER A 212 8.04 5.16 3.75
N THR A 213 8.28 5.90 2.67
CA THR A 213 9.62 6.17 2.17
C THR A 213 10.17 7.47 2.71
N GLN A 214 11.37 7.42 3.28
CA GLN A 214 12.08 8.60 3.73
C GLN A 214 12.86 9.20 2.55
N PRO A 215 12.92 10.54 2.41
CA PRO A 215 13.82 11.16 1.45
C PRO A 215 15.26 10.68 1.61
N THR A 216 15.92 10.34 0.51
CA THR A 216 17.26 9.71 0.56
C THR A 216 18.32 10.61 1.22
N TRP A 217 18.15 11.94 1.16
CA TRP A 217 19.04 12.89 1.82
C TRP A 217 19.02 12.81 3.35
N LEU A 218 18.01 12.16 3.95
CA LEU A 218 18.02 11.84 5.38
C LEU A 218 19.05 10.76 5.73
N PHE A 219 19.61 10.06 4.74
CA PHE A 219 20.65 9.04 4.93
C PHE A 219 22.04 9.52 4.52
N GLN A 220 23.04 9.00 5.23
CA GLN A 220 24.45 9.14 4.86
C GLN A 220 24.70 8.39 3.56
N GLN A 221 25.22 9.10 2.56
CA GLN A 221 25.50 8.56 1.24
C GLN A 221 26.87 9.04 0.74
N ASP A 222 27.62 8.14 0.12
CA ASP A 222 28.88 8.48 -0.56
C ASP A 222 28.62 9.24 -1.88
N THR A 223 27.52 8.92 -2.55
CA THR A 223 27.06 9.56 -3.78
C THR A 223 25.54 9.72 -3.71
N PRO A 224 24.98 10.91 -4.00
CA PRO A 224 23.54 11.11 -3.95
C PRO A 224 22.82 10.22 -4.95
N HIS A 225 21.71 9.63 -4.52
CA HIS A 225 20.78 8.97 -5.42
C HIS A 225 20.15 9.98 -6.38
N ILE A 226 20.16 9.63 -7.67
CA ILE A 226 19.57 10.45 -8.72
C ILE A 226 18.31 9.75 -9.17
N TYR A 227 17.19 10.37 -8.86
CA TYR A 227 15.92 9.85 -9.28
C TYR A 227 15.57 10.22 -10.74
N PRO A 228 14.56 9.56 -11.35
CA PRO A 228 14.07 9.95 -12.67
C PRO A 228 13.53 11.39 -12.71
N ASP A 229 13.60 12.05 -13.85
CA ASP A 229 13.07 13.42 -14.00
C ASP A 229 11.56 13.44 -14.31
N ASN A 230 11.04 12.39 -14.95
CA ASN A 230 9.59 12.24 -15.10
C ASN A 230 9.01 11.68 -13.82
N ALA A 231 8.24 12.49 -13.10
CA ALA A 231 7.50 12.08 -11.92
C ALA A 231 6.81 10.74 -12.13
N THR A 232 6.22 10.41 -13.29
CA THR A 232 5.46 9.16 -13.45
C THR A 232 6.31 7.88 -13.60
N TYR A 233 7.64 7.96 -13.52
CA TYR A 233 8.52 6.81 -13.70
C TYR A 233 8.89 6.14 -12.38
N VAL A 234 8.80 4.81 -12.41
CA VAL A 234 9.19 3.90 -11.33
C VAL A 234 10.70 3.94 -11.10
N ASP A 235 11.08 4.07 -9.83
CA ASP A 235 12.45 3.95 -9.36
C ASP A 235 12.56 2.86 -8.29
N TRP A 236 13.10 1.70 -8.66
CA TRP A 236 13.35 0.59 -7.74
C TRP A 236 14.67 0.75 -6.96
N GLY A 237 15.48 1.76 -7.27
CA GLY A 237 16.77 2.01 -6.63
C GLY A 237 16.69 2.97 -5.46
N TYR A 238 15.50 3.38 -5.03
CA TYR A 238 15.31 4.47 -4.06
C TYR A 238 15.80 4.16 -2.64
N SER A 239 15.81 2.88 -2.22
CA SER A 239 16.21 2.45 -0.88
C SER A 239 17.73 2.49 -0.70
N VAL A 240 18.32 3.68 -0.71
CA VAL A 240 19.76 3.91 -0.52
C VAL A 240 20.12 4.38 0.88
N GLY A 241 21.30 3.95 1.35
CA GLY A 241 21.80 4.30 2.68
C GLY A 241 21.17 3.46 3.79
N THR A 242 21.91 3.26 4.88
CA THR A 242 21.49 2.44 6.03
C THR A 242 21.63 3.17 7.37
N LYS A 243 22.05 4.43 7.32
CA LYS A 243 22.27 5.28 8.50
C LYS A 243 21.78 6.68 8.22
N PHE A 244 20.97 7.23 9.11
CA PHE A 244 20.55 8.63 9.03
C PHE A 244 21.73 9.59 9.17
N VAL A 245 21.59 10.78 8.58
CA VAL A 245 22.60 11.86 8.63
C VAL A 245 22.84 12.41 10.03
N ASP A 246 21.88 12.19 10.94
CA ASP A 246 21.94 12.58 12.34
C ASP A 246 21.58 11.41 13.27
N ASP A 247 22.46 11.13 14.22
CA ASP A 247 22.25 10.07 15.21
C ASP A 247 21.08 10.38 16.17
N THR A 248 20.72 11.65 16.38
CA THR A 248 19.55 11.98 17.21
C THR A 248 18.22 11.76 16.49
N MET A 249 18.26 11.52 15.17
CA MET A 249 17.09 11.39 14.29
C MET A 249 16.13 12.60 14.38
N HIS A 250 16.64 13.76 14.78
CA HIS A 250 15.81 14.95 14.95
C HIS A 250 15.31 15.46 13.60
N ALA A 251 16.19 15.45 12.59
CA ALA A 251 15.85 15.83 11.21
C ALA A 251 14.77 14.91 10.62
N LEU A 252 14.85 13.61 10.89
CA LEU A 252 13.83 12.63 10.50
C LEU A 252 12.47 13.00 11.13
N GLY A 253 12.45 13.22 12.44
CA GLY A 253 11.23 13.61 13.14
C GLY A 253 10.65 14.93 12.62
N ASP A 254 11.48 15.95 12.40
CA ASP A 254 11.02 17.24 11.91
C ASP A 254 10.46 17.19 10.48
N TYR A 255 11.08 16.41 9.60
CA TYR A 255 10.56 16.17 8.24
C TYR A 255 9.14 15.57 8.30
N TYR A 256 8.96 14.46 9.01
CA TYR A 256 7.64 13.83 9.15
C TYR A 256 6.66 14.74 9.89
N GLY A 257 7.10 15.47 10.91
CA GLY A 257 6.23 16.40 11.62
C GLY A 257 5.67 17.51 10.71
N ARG A 258 6.49 18.07 9.83
CA ARG A 258 6.05 19.08 8.85
C ARG A 258 5.15 18.49 7.76
N LEU A 259 5.49 17.31 7.26
CA LEU A 259 4.65 16.55 6.32
C LEU A 259 3.24 16.33 6.90
N PHE A 260 3.13 15.95 8.18
CA PHE A 260 1.83 15.77 8.83
C PHE A 260 1.14 17.10 9.11
N ALA A 261 1.88 18.14 9.49
CA ALA A 261 1.33 19.47 9.71
C ALA A 261 0.78 20.10 8.41
N TRP A 262 1.37 19.79 7.25
CA TRP A 262 0.82 20.15 5.94
C TRP A 262 -0.64 19.69 5.80
N TYR A 263 -0.94 18.45 6.18
CA TYR A 263 -2.29 17.89 6.01
C TYR A 263 -3.24 18.16 7.18
N THR A 264 -2.73 18.26 8.41
CA THR A 264 -3.56 18.31 9.63
C THR A 264 -3.66 19.71 10.26
N ARG A 265 -2.79 20.65 9.88
CA ARG A 265 -2.66 21.99 10.52
C ARG A 265 -2.70 23.15 9.55
N GLY A 266 -3.06 22.92 8.29
CA GLY A 266 -3.14 23.94 7.26
C GLY A 266 -1.78 24.40 6.74
N GLY A 267 -0.69 23.69 7.09
CA GLY A 267 0.69 24.06 6.75
C GLY A 267 1.64 23.98 7.93
N PHE A 268 2.86 24.46 7.73
CA PHE A 268 3.94 24.43 8.73
C PHE A 268 4.90 25.61 8.56
N ILE A 269 5.80 25.75 9.54
CA ILE A 269 6.97 26.63 9.45
C ILE A 269 8.20 25.74 9.35
N ASP A 270 9.02 25.97 8.33
CA ASP A 270 10.25 25.20 8.14
C ASP A 270 11.38 25.63 9.09
N GLU A 271 12.53 24.96 9.00
CA GLU A 271 13.71 25.22 9.83
C GLU A 271 14.32 26.62 9.65
N TYR A 272 13.96 27.34 8.59
CA TYR A 272 14.42 28.70 8.31
C TYR A 272 13.35 29.76 8.63
N GLY A 273 12.21 29.35 9.19
CA GLY A 273 11.13 30.25 9.59
C GLY A 273 10.19 30.65 8.46
N LEU A 274 10.31 30.04 7.27
CA LEU A 274 9.40 30.29 6.17
C LEU A 274 8.11 29.50 6.36
N LYS A 275 6.99 30.16 6.10
CA LYS A 275 5.65 29.62 6.27
C LYS A 275 5.16 28.98 4.98
N HIS A 276 4.85 27.69 5.03
CA HIS A 276 4.20 26.93 3.97
C HIS A 276 2.73 26.75 4.32
N ASN A 277 1.81 26.98 3.38
CA ASN A 277 0.36 26.91 3.63
C ASN A 277 -0.28 25.95 2.64
N SER A 278 -1.09 25.03 3.16
CA SER A 278 -1.87 24.07 2.38
C SER A 278 -3.38 24.38 2.43
N GLY A 279 -3.86 24.83 3.59
CA GLY A 279 -5.28 24.98 3.89
C GLY A 279 -6.00 23.68 4.30
N TYR A 280 -5.32 22.54 4.41
CA TYR A 280 -5.91 21.28 4.86
C TYR A 280 -6.02 21.19 6.39
N GLU A 281 -7.10 20.60 6.88
CA GLU A 281 -7.32 20.35 8.31
C GLU A 281 -7.89 18.93 8.51
N TYR A 282 -7.22 17.93 7.94
CA TYR A 282 -7.67 16.55 8.04
C TYR A 282 -7.49 15.99 9.46
N ASP A 283 -8.43 15.14 9.86
CA ASP A 283 -8.37 14.35 11.09
C ASP A 283 -8.04 12.89 10.73
N TRP A 284 -6.98 12.36 11.32
CA TRP A 284 -6.44 11.03 11.03
C TRP A 284 -6.45 10.19 12.30
N ASP A 285 -6.98 8.97 12.20
CA ASP A 285 -7.04 8.05 13.33
C ASP A 285 -5.70 7.38 13.61
N TYR A 286 -5.06 6.88 12.55
CA TYR A 286 -3.84 6.09 12.60
C TYR A 286 -2.84 6.55 11.56
N THR A 287 -1.57 6.50 11.94
CA THR A 287 -0.46 6.54 10.99
C THR A 287 0.51 5.41 11.21
N GLU A 288 0.96 4.83 10.11
CA GLU A 288 1.99 3.81 10.11
C GLU A 288 3.36 4.40 9.82
N ILE A 289 4.35 3.98 10.60
CA ILE A 289 5.70 4.49 10.50
C ILE A 289 6.56 3.48 9.74
N PHE A 290 6.75 3.81 8.45
CA PHE A 290 7.58 3.10 7.48
C PHE A 290 6.95 1.81 6.94
N ASN A 291 7.66 1.13 6.03
CA ASN A 291 7.26 -0.08 5.34
C ASN A 291 8.46 -1.01 5.25
N GLU A 292 8.27 -2.31 5.49
CA GLU A 292 9.27 -3.37 5.30
C GLU A 292 10.63 -3.00 5.91
N VAL A 293 10.62 -2.52 7.15
CA VAL A 293 11.74 -1.78 7.78
C VAL A 293 13.02 -2.59 7.95
N GLU A 294 12.91 -3.91 7.98
CA GLU A 294 14.02 -4.86 8.04
C GLU A 294 14.65 -5.11 6.66
N ALA A 295 13.89 -4.91 5.58
CA ALA A 295 14.33 -5.10 4.21
C ALA A 295 14.76 -3.77 3.58
N GLU A 296 13.91 -2.75 3.67
CA GLU A 296 14.19 -1.38 3.26
C GLU A 296 15.24 -0.77 4.20
N HIS A 297 16.35 -0.28 3.64
CA HIS A 297 17.46 0.33 4.39
C HIS A 297 18.15 -0.59 5.44
N GLN A 298 17.78 -1.87 5.52
CA GLN A 298 18.38 -2.89 6.40
C GLN A 298 18.46 -2.43 7.86
N MET A 299 17.37 -1.85 8.39
CA MET A 299 17.38 -1.38 9.78
C MET A 299 17.44 -2.57 10.74
N THR A 300 18.15 -2.42 11.85
CA THR A 300 17.96 -3.33 12.99
C THR A 300 16.76 -2.87 13.80
N VAL A 301 16.14 -3.78 14.58
CA VAL A 301 15.00 -3.41 15.43
C VAL A 301 15.33 -2.26 16.39
N GLU A 302 16.54 -2.19 16.95
CA GLU A 302 16.93 -1.11 17.85
C GLU A 302 17.06 0.23 17.12
N TYR A 303 17.51 0.20 15.87
CA TYR A 303 17.61 1.39 15.05
C TYR A 303 16.23 1.89 14.62
N TYR A 304 15.35 0.97 14.19
CA TYR A 304 13.97 1.28 13.86
C TYR A 304 13.19 1.81 15.06
N THR A 305 13.32 1.18 16.23
CA THR A 305 12.66 1.63 17.48
C THR A 305 12.96 3.10 17.78
N ARG A 306 14.23 3.52 17.63
CA ARG A 306 14.64 4.92 17.79
C ARG A 306 14.05 5.83 16.70
N ALA A 307 13.97 5.35 15.47
CA ALA A 307 13.40 6.10 14.36
C ALA A 307 11.89 6.31 14.55
N TYR A 308 11.18 5.26 14.97
CA TYR A 308 9.77 5.29 15.36
C TYR A 308 9.51 6.36 16.43
N ASP A 309 10.28 6.34 17.52
CA ASP A 309 10.19 7.33 18.59
C ASP A 309 10.41 8.77 18.07
N ALA A 310 11.44 8.95 17.24
CA ALA A 310 11.81 10.26 16.70
C ALA A 310 10.72 10.84 15.78
N VAL A 311 10.09 10.00 14.95
CA VAL A 311 8.98 10.39 14.07
C VAL A 311 7.78 10.82 14.89
N ILE A 312 7.37 10.06 15.91
CA ILE A 312 6.24 10.40 16.79
C ILE A 312 6.50 11.72 17.53
N GLN A 313 7.69 11.89 18.08
CA GLN A 313 8.08 13.14 18.74
C GLN A 313 8.03 14.32 17.76
N GLY A 314 8.50 14.11 16.53
CA GLY A 314 8.42 15.10 15.45
C GLY A 314 6.99 15.50 15.10
N ILE A 315 6.11 14.51 14.87
CA ILE A 315 4.69 14.74 14.62
C ILE A 315 4.07 15.54 15.76
N ARG A 316 4.29 15.16 17.02
CA ARG A 316 3.78 15.90 18.19
C ARG A 316 4.33 17.33 18.25
N ARG A 317 5.62 17.54 17.98
CA ARG A 317 6.25 18.88 17.96
C ARG A 317 5.59 19.82 16.94
N HIS A 318 5.30 19.32 15.74
CA HIS A 318 4.82 20.17 14.63
C HIS A 318 3.29 20.24 14.51
N THR A 319 2.58 19.24 15.01
CA THR A 319 1.10 19.19 14.90
C THR A 319 0.38 19.49 16.21
N ASN A 320 1.03 19.32 17.36
CA ASN A 320 0.40 19.28 18.68
C ASN A 320 -0.75 18.25 18.76
N ASN A 321 -0.70 17.19 17.93
CA ASN A 321 -1.64 16.10 17.96
C ASN A 321 -1.10 14.97 18.86
N TYR A 322 -1.80 14.72 19.97
CA TYR A 322 -1.51 13.63 20.90
C TYR A 322 -2.56 12.51 20.87
N ASP A 323 -3.62 12.70 20.08
CA ASP A 323 -4.73 11.75 19.91
C ASP A 323 -4.50 10.79 18.73
N MET A 324 -3.62 11.18 17.78
CA MET A 324 -3.13 10.33 16.68
C MET A 324 -2.54 9.03 17.24
N LYS A 325 -2.93 7.91 16.64
CA LYS A 325 -2.39 6.59 16.98
C LYS A 325 -1.35 6.14 15.97
N TYR A 326 -0.44 5.29 16.42
CA TYR A 326 0.72 4.90 15.64
C TYR A 326 0.80 3.39 15.43
N VAL A 327 1.01 2.99 14.18
CA VAL A 327 1.28 1.61 13.77
C VAL A 327 2.78 1.47 13.49
N GLY A 328 3.41 0.43 14.03
CA GLY A 328 4.84 0.20 13.89
C GLY A 328 5.21 -1.16 13.28
N MET A 329 6.45 -1.22 12.82
CA MET A 329 7.17 -2.31 12.18
C MET A 329 6.86 -2.54 10.70
N ALA A 330 5.62 -2.82 10.30
CA ALA A 330 5.29 -3.12 8.89
C ALA A 330 6.24 -4.16 8.26
N LEU A 331 6.49 -5.27 8.99
CA LEU A 331 7.52 -6.25 8.62
C LEU A 331 7.20 -6.99 7.30
N GLU A 332 8.16 -7.07 6.37
CA GLU A 332 8.13 -8.00 5.22
C GLU A 332 8.15 -9.47 5.70
N TYR A 333 9.03 -9.76 6.67
CA TYR A 333 9.28 -11.08 7.23
C TYR A 333 8.64 -11.20 8.61
N HIS A 334 7.52 -11.90 8.67
CA HIS A 334 6.76 -12.10 9.89
C HIS A 334 7.40 -13.06 10.91
N ASN A 335 8.41 -13.85 10.53
CA ASN A 335 9.01 -14.88 11.40
C ASN A 335 10.24 -14.41 12.20
N GLU A 336 10.53 -13.12 12.19
CA GLU A 336 11.65 -12.54 12.93
C GLU A 336 11.26 -12.17 14.37
N PHE A 337 11.03 -13.19 15.21
CA PHE A 337 10.44 -13.02 16.54
C PHE A 337 11.19 -12.05 17.49
N ASP A 338 12.48 -11.79 17.26
CA ASP A 338 13.26 -10.83 18.05
C ASP A 338 12.82 -9.39 17.82
N TRP A 339 12.25 -9.06 16.65
CA TRP A 339 11.65 -7.75 16.39
C TRP A 339 10.51 -7.47 17.35
N TYR A 340 9.55 -8.40 17.42
CA TYR A 340 8.41 -8.29 18.32
C TYR A 340 8.85 -8.23 19.78
N ARG A 341 9.80 -9.06 20.21
CA ARG A 341 10.28 -9.07 21.59
C ARG A 341 10.96 -7.76 22.00
N TYR A 342 11.69 -7.14 21.07
CA TYR A 342 12.37 -5.89 21.34
C TYR A 342 11.40 -4.70 21.25
N PHE A 343 10.66 -4.56 20.16
CA PHE A 343 9.78 -3.42 19.91
C PHE A 343 8.62 -3.36 20.92
N LEU A 344 7.95 -4.48 21.23
CA LEU A 344 6.83 -4.47 22.17
C LEU A 344 7.25 -4.24 23.63
N ASN A 345 8.54 -4.22 23.94
CA ASN A 345 9.01 -3.90 25.27
C ASN A 345 9.11 -2.37 25.43
N HIS A 346 8.12 -1.79 26.11
CA HIS A 346 8.04 -0.36 26.45
C HIS A 346 9.34 0.26 26.99
N SER A 347 10.19 -0.52 27.67
CA SER A 347 11.47 0.00 28.19
C SER A 347 12.53 0.31 27.12
N ASN A 348 12.33 -0.17 25.90
CA ASN A 348 13.18 0.12 24.74
C ASN A 348 12.80 1.41 24.02
N HIS A 349 11.64 1.98 24.33
CA HIS A 349 11.14 3.23 23.75
C HIS A 349 11.45 4.44 24.64
N ALA A 350 11.49 5.61 24.02
CA ALA A 350 11.53 6.89 24.72
C ALA A 350 10.26 7.08 25.58
N PRO A 351 10.31 7.89 26.64
CA PRO A 351 9.15 8.14 27.50
C PRO A 351 7.95 8.67 26.70
N ASP A 352 6.75 8.25 27.10
CA ASP A 352 5.46 8.67 26.55
C ASP A 352 5.22 8.33 25.07
N ILE A 353 6.05 7.46 24.47
CA ILE A 353 5.79 6.90 23.14
C ILE A 353 4.73 5.80 23.25
N PRO A 354 3.60 5.92 22.54
CA PRO A 354 2.56 4.89 22.54
C PRO A 354 2.94 3.73 21.63
N LEU A 355 2.48 2.54 21.98
CA LEU A 355 2.53 1.35 21.13
C LEU A 355 1.09 0.96 20.78
N ASP A 356 0.42 1.77 19.96
CA ASP A 356 -1.02 1.59 19.69
C ASP A 356 -1.30 0.34 18.87
N MET A 357 -0.44 0.03 17.90
CA MET A 357 -0.58 -1.11 17.02
C MET A 357 0.76 -1.55 16.41
N ILE A 358 0.90 -2.85 16.15
CA ILE A 358 1.97 -3.43 15.33
C ILE A 358 1.42 -3.95 14.00
N SER A 359 2.25 -3.93 12.96
CA SER A 359 1.95 -4.45 11.63
C SER A 359 3.02 -5.41 11.08
N TYR A 360 2.59 -6.31 10.21
CA TYR A 360 3.42 -7.25 9.47
C TYR A 360 2.66 -7.81 8.26
N HIS A 361 3.40 -8.18 7.22
CA HIS A 361 2.87 -8.50 5.92
C HIS A 361 2.72 -10.01 5.74
N PHE A 362 1.90 -10.42 4.76
CA PHE A 362 1.91 -11.78 4.24
C PHE A 362 1.49 -11.82 2.76
N TYR A 363 2.39 -12.36 1.93
CA TYR A 363 2.10 -12.64 0.53
C TYR A 363 2.26 -14.12 0.24
N ALA A 364 1.21 -14.75 -0.28
CA ALA A 364 1.36 -16.09 -0.85
C ALA A 364 2.11 -15.98 -2.18
N ILE A 365 3.20 -16.75 -2.32
CA ILE A 365 4.04 -16.74 -3.51
C ILE A 365 3.61 -17.88 -4.45
N GLY A 366 3.26 -17.52 -5.68
CA GLY A 366 2.94 -18.49 -6.72
C GLY A 366 4.18 -19.16 -7.30
N SER A 367 4.12 -20.47 -7.52
CA SER A 367 5.17 -21.18 -8.26
C SER A 367 4.98 -21.10 -9.79
N SER A 368 3.81 -20.67 -10.25
CA SER A 368 3.51 -20.47 -11.67
C SER A 368 2.52 -19.32 -11.87
N ARG A 369 2.76 -18.53 -12.92
CA ARG A 369 1.85 -17.45 -13.36
C ARG A 369 0.64 -17.97 -14.15
N ILE A 370 0.75 -19.14 -14.78
CA ILE A 370 -0.21 -19.61 -15.79
C ILE A 370 -0.87 -20.95 -15.47
N ASP A 371 -0.46 -21.60 -14.37
CA ASP A 371 -1.01 -22.89 -13.95
C ASP A 371 -1.89 -22.75 -12.69
N PRO A 372 -3.23 -22.73 -12.85
CA PRO A 372 -4.13 -22.58 -11.72
C PRO A 372 -4.06 -23.68 -10.67
N GLN A 373 -3.64 -24.89 -11.04
CA GLN A 373 -3.49 -25.99 -10.09
C GLN A 373 -2.41 -25.67 -9.04
N SER A 374 -1.38 -24.93 -9.42
CA SER A 374 -0.28 -24.54 -8.52
C SER A 374 -0.71 -23.57 -7.42
N TRP A 375 -1.80 -22.82 -7.63
CA TRP A 375 -2.31 -21.82 -6.69
C TRP A 375 -3.02 -22.42 -5.47
N GLU A 376 -3.31 -23.72 -5.47
CA GLU A 376 -3.74 -24.42 -4.25
C GLU A 376 -2.68 -24.34 -3.13
N SER A 377 -1.41 -24.11 -3.48
CA SER A 377 -0.33 -23.93 -2.50
C SER A 377 -0.47 -22.65 -1.67
N PHE A 378 -1.24 -21.65 -2.12
CA PHE A 378 -1.50 -20.42 -1.36
C PHE A 378 -2.07 -20.73 0.03
N PHE A 379 -3.00 -21.69 0.08
CA PHE A 379 -3.66 -22.06 1.33
C PHE A 379 -2.70 -22.74 2.31
N SER A 380 -1.80 -23.59 1.83
CA SER A 380 -0.77 -24.21 2.69
C SER A 380 0.26 -23.21 3.20
N GLN A 381 0.60 -22.18 2.40
CA GLN A 381 1.47 -21.11 2.86
C GLN A 381 0.82 -20.32 4.01
N LEU A 382 -0.48 -20.02 3.87
CA LEU A 382 -1.23 -19.36 4.95
C LEU A 382 -1.35 -20.26 6.19
N ASP A 383 -1.53 -21.57 6.02
CA ASP A 383 -1.58 -22.49 7.16
C ASP A 383 -0.28 -22.44 7.98
N THR A 384 0.88 -22.35 7.32
CA THR A 384 2.17 -22.11 8.00
C THR A 384 2.18 -20.76 8.71
N PHE A 385 1.79 -19.68 8.02
CA PHE A 385 1.73 -18.33 8.57
C PHE A 385 0.88 -18.23 9.83
N THR A 386 -0.21 -18.99 9.91
CA THR A 386 -1.08 -18.95 11.10
C THR A 386 -0.43 -19.43 12.39
N PHE A 387 0.62 -20.26 12.31
CA PHE A 387 1.41 -20.62 13.50
C PHE A 387 2.30 -19.48 13.97
N GLU A 388 2.84 -18.69 13.03
CA GLU A 388 3.66 -17.52 13.37
C GLU A 388 2.81 -16.41 13.95
N VAL A 389 1.59 -16.19 13.41
CA VAL A 389 0.59 -15.29 14.00
C VAL A 389 0.30 -15.64 15.46
N GLU A 390 0.15 -16.93 15.78
CA GLU A 390 -0.08 -17.38 17.15
C GLU A 390 1.09 -17.01 18.08
N GLU A 391 2.33 -17.27 17.66
CA GLU A 391 3.51 -16.92 18.45
C GLU A 391 3.68 -15.40 18.61
N ILE A 392 3.44 -14.61 17.55
CA ILE A 392 3.46 -13.14 17.61
C ILE A 392 2.45 -12.63 18.64
N GLU A 393 1.22 -13.14 18.61
CA GLU A 393 0.16 -12.74 19.52
C GLU A 393 0.46 -13.17 20.97
N GLU A 394 1.14 -14.29 21.19
CA GLU A 394 1.63 -14.67 22.52
C GLU A 394 2.68 -13.67 23.04
N ILE A 395 3.65 -13.29 22.20
CA ILE A 395 4.67 -12.29 22.55
C ILE A 395 4.01 -10.95 22.91
N ARG A 396 3.09 -10.47 22.07
CA ARG A 396 2.33 -9.22 22.30
C ARG A 396 1.56 -9.24 23.60
N LYS A 397 0.79 -10.30 23.88
CA LYS A 397 0.01 -10.42 25.12
C LYS A 397 0.88 -10.41 26.38
N ILE A 398 2.13 -10.87 26.28
CA ILE A 398 3.08 -10.87 27.40
C ILE A 398 3.73 -9.49 27.59
N LEU A 399 4.16 -8.84 26.51
CA LEU A 399 4.98 -7.63 26.58
C LEU A 399 4.18 -6.33 26.53
N SER A 400 3.10 -6.29 25.74
CA SER A 400 2.24 -5.13 25.52
C SER A 400 0.80 -5.54 25.19
N PRO A 401 0.04 -6.07 26.18
CA PRO A 401 -1.31 -6.61 25.96
C PRO A 401 -2.33 -5.59 25.43
N GLU A 402 -2.07 -4.29 25.62
CA GLU A 402 -2.86 -3.18 25.10
C GLU A 402 -2.58 -2.83 23.64
N THR A 403 -1.39 -3.19 23.13
CA THR A 403 -1.02 -2.96 21.72
C THR A 403 -1.90 -3.81 20.83
N ARG A 404 -2.43 -3.22 19.76
CA ARG A 404 -3.24 -3.92 18.76
C ARG A 404 -2.36 -4.56 17.69
N THR A 405 -2.95 -5.41 16.87
CA THR A 405 -2.26 -6.01 15.72
C THR A 405 -3.05 -5.78 14.44
N THR A 406 -2.34 -5.37 13.39
CA THR A 406 -2.84 -5.39 12.01
C THR A 406 -1.97 -6.29 11.15
N ILE A 407 -2.60 -6.92 10.16
CA ILE A 407 -1.90 -7.57 9.06
C ILE A 407 -2.31 -6.78 7.83
N ASP A 408 -1.54 -5.73 7.58
CA ASP A 408 -1.85 -4.58 6.73
C ASP A 408 -1.58 -4.80 5.24
N GLU A 409 -0.60 -5.62 4.92
CA GLU A 409 -0.34 -6.05 3.55
C GLU A 409 -0.56 -7.54 3.37
N LEU A 410 -1.75 -7.90 2.88
CA LEU A 410 -2.06 -9.25 2.42
C LEU A 410 -2.23 -9.33 0.91
N GLY A 411 -1.64 -10.35 0.30
CA GLY A 411 -1.91 -10.61 -1.10
C GLY A 411 -1.33 -11.90 -1.65
N VAL A 412 -1.23 -11.91 -2.98
CA VAL A 412 -0.59 -12.97 -3.77
C VAL A 412 0.41 -12.31 -4.70
N ILE A 413 1.61 -12.87 -4.78
CA ILE A 413 2.63 -12.48 -5.76
C ILE A 413 2.85 -13.67 -6.70
N LEU A 414 2.60 -13.47 -7.99
CA LEU A 414 2.89 -14.46 -9.03
C LEU A 414 4.33 -14.28 -9.57
N PRO A 415 4.92 -15.34 -10.16
CA PRO A 415 6.18 -15.20 -10.88
C PRO A 415 6.08 -14.15 -11.97
N ASP A 416 7.19 -13.43 -12.15
CA ASP A 416 7.35 -12.38 -13.14
C ASP A 416 6.30 -11.28 -13.05
N ASP A 417 5.69 -11.07 -11.87
CA ASP A 417 4.68 -10.04 -11.71
C ASP A 417 5.20 -8.73 -12.27
N ASN A 418 6.33 -8.21 -11.78
CA ASN A 418 6.97 -6.95 -12.21
C ASN A 418 7.48 -6.89 -13.68
N ASN A 419 7.24 -7.91 -14.49
CA ASN A 419 7.63 -7.90 -15.90
C ASN A 419 6.43 -7.50 -16.78
N PRO A 420 6.45 -6.32 -17.44
CA PRO A 420 5.35 -5.89 -18.31
C PRO A 420 5.17 -6.80 -19.54
N ASN A 421 6.13 -7.68 -19.82
CA ASN A 421 6.09 -8.66 -20.89
C ASN A 421 5.70 -10.07 -20.41
N ALA A 422 5.35 -10.24 -19.13
CA ALA A 422 4.90 -11.52 -18.61
C ALA A 422 3.58 -11.97 -19.26
N PRO A 423 3.35 -13.28 -19.43
CA PRO A 423 2.11 -13.77 -19.99
C PRO A 423 0.91 -13.40 -19.11
N LEU A 424 -0.26 -13.22 -19.73
CA LEU A 424 -1.51 -13.06 -18.98
C LEU A 424 -1.81 -14.33 -18.16
N PHE A 425 -2.25 -14.14 -16.93
CA PHE A 425 -2.73 -15.23 -16.08
C PHE A 425 -4.20 -15.58 -16.39
N PRO A 426 -4.62 -16.84 -16.18
CA PRO A 426 -6.03 -17.24 -16.28
C PRO A 426 -6.96 -16.43 -15.36
N LEU A 427 -8.17 -16.11 -15.82
CA LEU A 427 -9.14 -15.30 -15.04
C LEU A 427 -9.52 -15.94 -13.69
N VAL A 428 -9.47 -17.26 -13.58
CA VAL A 428 -9.70 -17.97 -12.31
C VAL A 428 -8.69 -17.59 -11.21
N TYR A 429 -7.59 -16.93 -11.55
CA TYR A 429 -6.64 -16.33 -10.59
C TYR A 429 -7.34 -15.42 -9.59
N TRP A 430 -8.26 -14.58 -10.07
CA TRP A 430 -9.02 -13.66 -9.23
C TRP A 430 -9.82 -14.40 -8.16
N ASN A 431 -10.35 -15.58 -8.50
CA ASN A 431 -11.03 -16.42 -7.53
C ASN A 431 -10.05 -17.08 -6.55
N ALA A 432 -8.87 -17.51 -7.00
CA ALA A 432 -7.83 -18.04 -6.11
C ALA A 432 -7.36 -16.99 -5.10
N ALA A 433 -7.10 -15.76 -5.54
CA ALA A 433 -6.72 -14.64 -4.68
C ALA A 433 -7.85 -14.25 -3.71
N ALA A 434 -9.09 -14.12 -4.20
CA ALA A 434 -10.25 -13.85 -3.34
C ALA A 434 -10.48 -14.96 -2.29
N ALA A 435 -10.30 -16.22 -2.68
CA ALA A 435 -10.41 -17.37 -1.80
C ALA A 435 -9.31 -17.38 -0.74
N LEU A 436 -8.07 -17.02 -1.10
CA LEU A 436 -7.00 -16.84 -0.13
C LEU A 436 -7.38 -15.75 0.87
N TYR A 437 -7.83 -14.58 0.44
CA TYR A 437 -8.18 -13.49 1.37
C TYR A 437 -9.33 -13.88 2.32
N ALA A 438 -10.39 -14.50 1.80
CA ALA A 438 -11.48 -15.01 2.64
C ALA A 438 -10.99 -16.11 3.60
N TYR A 439 -10.04 -16.93 3.18
CA TYR A 439 -9.43 -17.96 4.01
C TYR A 439 -8.57 -17.34 5.11
N THR A 440 -7.80 -16.32 4.78
CA THR A 440 -7.03 -15.50 5.72
C THR A 440 -7.93 -14.94 6.79
N TRP A 441 -8.98 -14.18 6.43
CA TRP A 441 -9.92 -13.66 7.42
C TRP A 441 -10.53 -14.75 8.31
N GLY A 442 -11.01 -15.86 7.72
CA GLY A 442 -11.62 -16.96 8.49
C GLY A 442 -10.62 -17.71 9.40
N LYS A 443 -9.33 -17.72 9.06
CA LYS A 443 -8.27 -18.29 9.88
C LYS A 443 -7.84 -17.32 10.96
N ILE A 444 -7.55 -16.06 10.62
CA ILE A 444 -6.95 -15.12 11.57
C ILE A 444 -7.95 -14.49 12.53
N SER A 445 -9.25 -14.50 12.21
CA SER A 445 -10.31 -13.99 13.10
C SER A 445 -10.46 -14.72 14.43
N ARG A 446 -9.78 -15.86 14.61
CA ARG A 446 -9.68 -16.57 15.90
C ARG A 446 -8.62 -15.99 16.83
N TYR A 447 -7.70 -15.19 16.29
CA TYR A 447 -6.65 -14.52 17.03
C TYR A 447 -7.06 -13.06 17.31
N ASP A 448 -6.31 -12.36 18.14
CA ASP A 448 -6.60 -10.98 18.53
C ASP A 448 -6.02 -9.98 17.50
N ILE A 449 -6.25 -10.29 16.21
CA ILE A 449 -5.91 -9.41 15.09
C ILE A 449 -7.05 -8.44 14.89
N ASN A 450 -6.77 -7.14 14.92
CA ASN A 450 -7.80 -6.10 14.92
C ASN A 450 -8.17 -5.66 13.51
N VAL A 451 -7.17 -5.52 12.63
CA VAL A 451 -7.35 -5.02 11.26
C VAL A 451 -6.60 -5.92 10.30
N VAL A 452 -7.18 -6.10 9.11
CA VAL A 452 -6.58 -6.89 8.04
C VAL A 452 -6.68 -6.10 6.76
N GLY A 453 -5.56 -5.67 6.23
CA GLY A 453 -5.43 -4.92 4.99
C GLY A 453 -5.10 -5.82 3.80
N HIS A 454 -5.66 -5.51 2.64
CA HIS A 454 -5.33 -6.19 1.39
C HIS A 454 -4.43 -5.28 0.57
N SER A 455 -3.22 -5.74 0.25
CA SER A 455 -2.38 -5.09 -0.74
C SER A 455 -2.83 -5.53 -2.14
N GLN A 456 -3.19 -4.66 -3.06
CA GLN A 456 -3.41 -3.21 -2.91
C GLN A 456 -4.62 -2.80 -3.76
N LEU A 457 -5.33 -1.72 -3.40
CA LEU A 457 -6.49 -1.29 -4.19
C LEU A 457 -6.13 -0.78 -5.60
N VAL A 458 -4.95 -0.18 -5.78
CA VAL A 458 -4.54 0.44 -7.05
C VAL A 458 -3.52 -0.43 -7.80
N GLY A 459 -3.82 -1.73 -7.83
CA GLY A 459 -3.14 -2.72 -8.63
C GLY A 459 -4.10 -3.38 -9.61
N TYR A 460 -3.83 -3.30 -10.91
CA TYR A 460 -4.59 -3.98 -11.96
C TYR A 460 -3.64 -4.59 -12.99
N PRO A 461 -3.94 -5.75 -13.61
CA PRO A 461 -3.09 -6.29 -14.67
C PRO A 461 -3.09 -5.34 -15.88
N GLN A 462 -2.31 -5.63 -16.91
CA GLN A 462 -2.46 -4.89 -18.17
C GLN A 462 -3.92 -5.02 -18.61
N LEU A 463 -4.63 -3.88 -18.69
CA LEU A 463 -6.01 -3.77 -19.16
C LEU A 463 -5.95 -3.03 -20.51
N PRO A 464 -5.77 -3.74 -21.64
CA PRO A 464 -5.58 -3.12 -22.95
C PRO A 464 -6.70 -2.16 -23.33
N ASP A 465 -7.93 -2.49 -22.93
CA ASP A 465 -9.13 -1.69 -23.20
C ASP A 465 -9.14 -0.35 -22.44
N LEU A 466 -8.39 -0.24 -21.35
CA LEU A 466 -8.25 0.98 -20.55
C LEU A 466 -6.91 1.70 -20.80
N GLN A 467 -6.01 1.13 -21.61
CA GLN A 467 -4.65 1.63 -21.86
C GLN A 467 -3.82 1.84 -20.59
N LEU A 468 -4.13 1.11 -19.51
CA LEU A 468 -3.42 1.23 -18.25
C LEU A 468 -2.28 0.22 -18.17
N GLN A 469 -1.11 0.66 -17.65
CA GLN A 469 0.03 -0.20 -17.38
C GLN A 469 -0.24 -1.11 -16.18
N PRO A 470 0.17 -2.39 -16.19
CA PRO A 470 -0.04 -3.26 -15.04
C PRO A 470 0.52 -2.66 -13.76
N GLN A 471 -0.25 -2.73 -12.68
CA GLN A 471 0.12 -2.39 -11.32
C GLN A 471 -0.20 -3.58 -10.41
N TYR A 472 0.73 -3.92 -9.54
CA TYR A 472 0.61 -5.03 -8.57
C TYR A 472 -0.20 -4.56 -7.37
N PRO A 473 -0.52 -5.42 -6.41
CA PRO A 473 -1.30 -6.65 -6.60
C PRO A 473 -2.78 -6.43 -6.93
N SER A 474 -3.32 -7.44 -7.60
CA SER A 474 -4.64 -7.47 -8.23
C SER A 474 -5.69 -8.07 -7.28
N VAL A 475 -6.66 -7.27 -6.84
CA VAL A 475 -7.67 -7.66 -5.83
C VAL A 475 -9.02 -8.10 -6.42
N ALA A 476 -9.58 -9.19 -5.88
CA ALA A 476 -11.00 -9.51 -5.97
C ALA A 476 -11.57 -9.68 -4.55
N LEU A 477 -12.49 -8.80 -4.15
CA LEU A 477 -13.10 -8.81 -2.82
C LEU A 477 -14.58 -9.16 -2.90
N LEU A 478 -15.03 -9.98 -1.95
CA LEU A 478 -16.44 -10.05 -1.59
C LEU A 478 -16.82 -8.76 -0.87
N ASN A 479 -17.97 -8.19 -1.25
CA ASN A 479 -18.57 -7.12 -0.46
C ASN A 479 -19.19 -7.74 0.82
N TRP A 480 -18.49 -7.64 1.95
CA TRP A 480 -18.91 -8.17 3.24
C TRP A 480 -19.97 -7.32 3.95
N THR A 481 -20.45 -6.21 3.35
CA THR A 481 -21.52 -5.37 3.94
C THR A 481 -22.84 -6.10 4.18
N THR A 482 -22.99 -7.34 3.67
CA THR A 482 -24.16 -8.21 3.94
C THR A 482 -24.06 -8.95 5.28
N VAL A 483 -22.93 -8.86 5.99
CA VAL A 483 -22.67 -9.54 7.26
C VAL A 483 -22.22 -8.52 8.31
N ASP A 484 -22.98 -8.40 9.39
CA ASP A 484 -22.59 -7.60 10.55
C ASP A 484 -21.62 -8.40 11.44
N ILE A 485 -20.36 -8.45 11.00
CA ILE A 485 -19.28 -9.19 11.66
C ILE A 485 -19.02 -8.73 13.10
N ASN A 486 -19.29 -7.45 13.41
CA ASN A 486 -19.01 -6.86 14.72
C ASN A 486 -19.92 -7.42 15.82
N ASN A 487 -21.08 -7.99 15.46
CA ASN A 487 -22.05 -8.57 16.38
C ASN A 487 -22.20 -10.08 16.26
N ASP A 488 -21.34 -10.73 15.49
CA ASP A 488 -21.35 -12.17 15.29
C ASP A 488 -20.27 -12.85 16.15
N GLN A 489 -20.49 -14.13 16.47
CA GLN A 489 -19.52 -15.00 17.12
C GLN A 489 -19.37 -16.29 16.32
N ALA A 490 -18.17 -16.86 16.31
CA ALA A 490 -17.93 -18.16 15.71
C ALA A 490 -18.55 -19.27 16.58
N VAL A 491 -19.16 -20.25 15.92
CA VAL A 491 -19.68 -21.45 16.58
C VAL A 491 -18.96 -22.69 16.10
N THR A 492 -18.91 -23.72 16.95
CA THR A 492 -18.19 -24.95 16.63
C THR A 492 -18.64 -25.54 15.30
N THR A 493 -17.70 -25.61 14.36
CA THR A 493 -17.88 -26.14 13.00
C THR A 493 -16.91 -27.28 12.78
N ARG A 494 -17.39 -28.42 12.29
CA ARG A 494 -16.57 -29.59 11.98
C ARG A 494 -16.82 -30.03 10.55
N THR A 495 -15.79 -30.60 9.92
CA THR A 495 -15.90 -31.13 8.56
C THR A 495 -15.51 -32.60 8.55
N SER A 496 -16.04 -33.36 7.59
CA SER A 496 -15.50 -34.69 7.26
C SER A 496 -14.27 -34.61 6.34
N ASP A 497 -13.76 -33.41 6.08
CA ASP A 497 -12.59 -33.17 5.24
C ASP A 497 -11.33 -33.42 6.06
N ILE A 498 -10.67 -34.54 5.80
CA ILE A 498 -9.48 -34.94 6.55
C ILE A 498 -8.41 -33.85 6.33
N ASP A 499 -7.85 -33.35 7.43
CA ASP A 499 -6.88 -32.24 7.50
C ASP A 499 -7.35 -30.93 6.83
N ASN A 500 -8.66 -30.77 6.59
CA ASN A 500 -9.24 -29.62 5.88
C ASN A 500 -8.51 -29.31 4.55
N GLN A 501 -8.11 -30.32 3.78
CA GLN A 501 -7.29 -30.11 2.57
C GLN A 501 -8.07 -29.50 1.40
N ASN A 502 -9.38 -29.74 1.33
CA ASN A 502 -10.20 -29.43 0.17
C ASN A 502 -11.06 -28.18 0.37
N ILE A 503 -11.60 -27.99 1.57
CA ILE A 503 -12.42 -26.82 1.89
C ILE A 503 -11.96 -26.16 3.19
N PHE A 504 -12.32 -24.89 3.33
CA PHE A 504 -12.46 -24.26 4.63
C PHE A 504 -13.93 -24.00 4.91
N SER A 505 -14.36 -24.17 6.16
CA SER A 505 -15.69 -23.77 6.58
C SER A 505 -15.73 -23.30 8.03
N GLN A 506 -16.47 -22.23 8.29
CA GLN A 506 -16.71 -21.70 9.63
C GLN A 506 -18.14 -21.15 9.69
N ALA A 507 -18.89 -21.56 10.70
CA ALA A 507 -20.22 -21.04 10.99
C ALA A 507 -20.17 -19.94 12.05
N PHE A 508 -21.10 -19.01 11.91
CA PHE A 508 -21.22 -17.82 12.75
C PHE A 508 -22.68 -17.57 13.11
N MET A 509 -22.90 -17.05 14.33
CA MET A 509 -24.21 -16.70 14.83
C MET A 509 -24.19 -15.30 15.43
N SER A 510 -25.21 -14.50 15.13
CA SER A 510 -25.36 -13.18 15.72
C SER A 510 -25.74 -13.26 17.19
N LYS A 511 -25.12 -12.41 18.01
CA LYS A 511 -25.44 -12.21 19.43
C LYS A 511 -26.84 -11.61 19.63
N ASN A 512 -27.36 -10.87 18.65
CA ASN A 512 -28.53 -9.99 18.84
C ASN A 512 -29.81 -10.45 18.14
N ASN A 513 -29.72 -11.20 17.03
CA ASN A 513 -30.90 -11.49 16.19
C ASN A 513 -31.02 -12.94 15.72
N ASN A 514 -30.27 -13.88 16.33
CA ASN A 514 -30.26 -15.31 15.97
C ASN A 514 -29.97 -15.59 14.47
N ARG A 515 -29.44 -14.61 13.72
CA ARG A 515 -28.96 -14.82 12.34
C ARG A 515 -27.83 -15.84 12.37
N ARG A 516 -27.86 -16.77 11.43
CA ARG A 516 -26.92 -17.88 11.31
C ARG A 516 -26.40 -17.94 9.89
N TRP A 517 -25.09 -18.04 9.74
CA TRP A 517 -24.47 -18.14 8.42
C TRP A 517 -23.19 -18.96 8.46
N VAL A 518 -22.74 -19.40 7.29
CA VAL A 518 -21.57 -20.26 7.12
C VAL A 518 -20.72 -19.72 5.98
N LEU A 519 -19.45 -19.45 6.25
CA LEU A 519 -18.43 -19.23 5.22
C LEU A 519 -17.94 -20.58 4.73
N ILE A 520 -17.91 -20.79 3.42
CA ILE A 520 -17.37 -21.99 2.79
C ILE A 520 -16.46 -21.59 1.63
N ILE A 521 -15.24 -22.12 1.61
CA ILE A 521 -14.22 -21.80 0.61
C ILE A 521 -13.74 -23.10 -0.02
N ASN A 522 -13.75 -23.17 -1.35
CA ASN A 522 -13.09 -24.26 -2.07
C ASN A 522 -11.60 -23.92 -2.23
N LYS A 523 -10.71 -24.80 -1.74
CA LYS A 523 -9.25 -24.61 -1.82
C LYS A 523 -8.63 -25.31 -3.03
N ARG A 524 -9.44 -25.88 -3.91
CA ARG A 524 -9.02 -26.74 -5.04
C ARG A 524 -9.29 -26.10 -6.39
N TYR A 525 -8.46 -26.41 -7.37
CA TYR A 525 -8.72 -26.13 -8.79
C TYR A 525 -9.66 -27.18 -9.43
N THR A 526 -10.59 -27.73 -8.65
CA THR A 526 -11.61 -28.68 -9.08
C THR A 526 -12.92 -28.39 -8.39
N ASN A 527 -14.03 -28.95 -8.90
CA ASN A 527 -15.30 -28.85 -8.21
C ASN A 527 -15.28 -29.67 -6.91
N VAL A 528 -15.80 -29.09 -5.84
CA VAL A 528 -15.93 -29.77 -4.55
C VAL A 528 -17.38 -29.75 -4.11
N ASP A 529 -17.91 -30.95 -3.81
CA ASP A 529 -19.27 -31.10 -3.28
C ASP A 529 -19.26 -31.12 -1.75
N VAL A 530 -20.10 -30.29 -1.15
CA VAL A 530 -20.33 -30.24 0.30
C VAL A 530 -21.77 -30.57 0.64
N PHE A 531 -22.00 -31.19 1.79
CA PHE A 531 -23.31 -31.43 2.37
C PHE A 531 -23.43 -30.62 3.65
N LEU A 532 -24.33 -29.63 3.63
CA LEU A 532 -24.60 -28.73 4.74
C LEU A 532 -26.03 -28.98 5.26
N PRO A 533 -26.21 -29.73 6.37
CA PRO A 533 -27.52 -30.03 6.92
C PRO A 533 -28.28 -28.76 7.32
N GLY A 534 -29.57 -28.70 6.98
CA GLY A 534 -30.47 -27.62 7.43
C GLY A 534 -30.36 -26.31 6.65
N CYS A 535 -29.58 -26.24 5.57
CA CYS A 535 -29.50 -25.02 4.74
C CYS A 535 -30.63 -24.87 3.72
N THR A 536 -31.46 -25.90 3.52
CA THR A 536 -32.60 -25.84 2.57
C THR A 536 -33.58 -24.73 2.97
N GLY A 537 -33.95 -23.88 2.02
CA GLY A 537 -34.73 -22.66 2.24
C GLY A 537 -33.87 -21.44 2.65
N GLY A 538 -32.58 -21.63 2.89
CA GLY A 538 -31.60 -20.56 3.09
C GLY A 538 -31.18 -19.89 1.78
N ARG A 539 -30.35 -18.85 1.90
CA ARG A 539 -29.78 -18.11 0.76
C ARG A 539 -28.27 -18.26 0.75
N MET A 540 -27.70 -18.48 -0.43
CA MET A 540 -26.27 -18.54 -0.65
C MET A 540 -25.85 -17.37 -1.56
N GLN A 541 -24.84 -16.63 -1.13
CA GLN A 541 -24.10 -15.70 -1.98
C GLN A 541 -22.77 -16.36 -2.35
N ILE A 542 -22.43 -16.40 -3.64
CA ILE A 542 -21.22 -17.06 -4.13
C ILE A 542 -20.47 -16.18 -5.13
N ILE A 543 -19.14 -16.10 -4.97
CA ILE A 543 -18.22 -15.60 -5.99
C ILE A 543 -17.43 -16.76 -6.58
N ASN A 544 -17.42 -16.81 -7.90
CA ASN A 544 -16.66 -17.74 -8.71
C ASN A 544 -16.35 -17.11 -10.08
N GLU A 545 -15.76 -17.87 -11.00
CA GLU A 545 -15.39 -17.36 -12.33
C GLU A 545 -16.62 -16.84 -13.11
N ALA A 546 -17.81 -17.38 -12.86
CA ALA A 546 -19.04 -16.93 -13.51
C ALA A 546 -19.53 -15.56 -13.02
N SER A 547 -19.12 -15.12 -11.82
CA SER A 547 -19.40 -13.78 -11.31
C SER A 547 -18.64 -12.70 -12.10
N GLY A 548 -17.44 -13.01 -12.61
CA GLY A 548 -16.56 -12.02 -13.28
C GLY A 548 -16.35 -10.77 -12.42
N PHE A 549 -16.46 -9.60 -13.03
CA PHE A 549 -16.44 -8.29 -12.32
C PHE A 549 -17.81 -7.86 -11.76
N GLY A 550 -18.81 -8.75 -11.80
CA GLY A 550 -20.15 -8.48 -11.29
C GLY A 550 -20.29 -8.76 -9.78
N PRO A 551 -21.46 -8.46 -9.20
CA PRO A 551 -21.75 -8.80 -7.81
C PRO A 551 -21.76 -10.33 -7.59
N ALA A 552 -21.70 -10.75 -6.32
CA ALA A 552 -21.89 -12.14 -5.95
C ALA A 552 -23.23 -12.69 -6.48
N THR A 553 -23.22 -13.93 -6.95
CA THR A 553 -24.44 -14.60 -7.40
C THR A 553 -25.25 -15.03 -6.18
N GLU A 554 -26.53 -14.69 -6.14
CA GLU A 554 -27.43 -15.09 -5.06
C GLU A 554 -28.32 -16.27 -5.49
N VAL A 555 -28.37 -17.32 -4.68
CA VAL A 555 -29.08 -18.56 -4.94
C VAL A 555 -29.89 -18.98 -3.71
N THR A 556 -31.17 -19.34 -3.90
CA THR A 556 -31.96 -19.99 -2.86
C THR A 556 -31.63 -21.49 -2.85
N LEU A 557 -31.24 -22.02 -1.70
CA LEU A 557 -30.84 -23.42 -1.57
C LEU A 557 -32.07 -24.33 -1.48
N THR A 558 -32.25 -25.21 -2.46
CA THR A 558 -33.35 -26.20 -2.48
C THR A 558 -32.91 -27.58 -2.02
N LEU A 559 -31.60 -27.80 -1.88
CA LEU A 559 -30.97 -29.05 -1.45
C LEU A 559 -29.89 -28.72 -0.42
N SER A 560 -29.60 -29.70 0.45
CA SER A 560 -28.47 -29.62 1.39
C SER A 560 -27.10 -29.86 0.74
N ARG A 561 -27.07 -30.30 -0.53
CA ARG A 561 -25.84 -30.50 -1.30
C ARG A 561 -25.52 -29.25 -2.10
N ILE A 562 -24.31 -28.74 -1.95
CA ILE A 562 -23.80 -27.55 -2.63
C ILE A 562 -22.54 -27.96 -3.41
N THR A 563 -22.46 -27.60 -4.69
CA THR A 563 -21.26 -27.79 -5.50
C THR A 563 -20.54 -26.46 -5.63
N LEU A 564 -19.29 -26.41 -5.16
CA LEU A 564 -18.42 -25.25 -5.26
C LEU A 564 -17.51 -25.42 -6.46
N SER A 565 -17.53 -24.46 -7.37
CA SER A 565 -16.56 -24.38 -8.48
C SER A 565 -15.14 -24.09 -7.97
N PRO A 566 -14.10 -24.24 -8.80
CA PRO A 566 -12.72 -23.95 -8.40
C PRO A 566 -12.59 -22.61 -7.69
N PHE A 567 -11.91 -22.61 -6.55
CA PHE A 567 -11.65 -21.42 -5.73
C PHE A 567 -12.88 -20.57 -5.38
N ALA A 568 -14.08 -21.15 -5.39
CA ALA A 568 -15.29 -20.42 -5.04
C ALA A 568 -15.33 -20.07 -3.56
N VAL A 569 -15.83 -18.87 -3.26
CA VAL A 569 -16.13 -18.43 -1.90
C VAL A 569 -17.64 -18.25 -1.78
N ALA A 570 -18.24 -18.91 -0.79
CA ALA A 570 -19.67 -18.89 -0.55
C ALA A 570 -19.99 -18.48 0.89
N ILE A 571 -21.01 -17.61 1.03
CA ILE A 571 -21.66 -17.28 2.30
C ILE A 571 -23.05 -17.87 2.25
N VAL A 572 -23.34 -18.82 3.14
CA VAL A 572 -24.65 -19.46 3.25
C VAL A 572 -25.38 -18.92 4.47
N HIS A 573 -26.43 -18.12 4.25
CA HIS A 573 -27.37 -17.73 5.28
C HIS A 573 -28.36 -18.87 5.54
N MET A 574 -28.35 -19.39 6.76
CA MET A 574 -29.24 -20.46 7.16
C MET A 574 -30.68 -19.93 7.27
N PRO A 575 -31.70 -20.76 6.98
CA PRO A 575 -33.08 -20.39 7.25
C PRO A 575 -33.26 -20.09 8.75
N ALA A 576 -34.24 -19.24 9.07
CA ALA A 576 -34.59 -18.97 10.46
C ALA A 576 -34.85 -20.29 11.19
N ALA A 577 -34.29 -20.45 12.39
CA ALA A 577 -34.52 -21.65 13.18
C ALA A 577 -36.03 -21.80 13.40
N GLU A 578 -36.62 -22.89 12.94
CA GLU A 578 -37.99 -23.23 13.34
C GLU A 578 -37.99 -23.30 14.87
N ASN A 579 -38.79 -22.44 15.51
CA ASN A 579 -39.12 -22.58 16.92
C ASN A 579 -39.81 -23.94 17.06
N LYS A 580 -39.03 -24.98 17.37
CA LYS A 580 -39.58 -26.24 17.88
C LYS A 580 -40.18 -25.91 19.25
N LEU A 581 -41.46 -25.55 19.24
CA LEU A 581 -42.34 -25.43 20.39
C LEU A 581 -42.45 -26.76 21.12
#